data_AF-A0A178W2B3-F1
#
_entry.id   AF-A0A178W2B3-F1
#
_cell.length_a   1.000
_cell.length_b   1.000
_cell.length_c   1.000
_cell.angle_alpha   90.00
_cell.angle_beta   90.00
_cell.angle_gamma   90.00
#
_symmetry.space_group_name_H-M   'P 1'
#
loop_
_entity.id
_entity.type
_entity.pdbx_description
1 polymer ?
#
loop_
_entity_poly.entity_id
_entity_poly.type
_entity_poly.pdbx_seq_one_letter_code
_entity_poly.pdbx_strand_id
1 'polypeptide(L)' 'MATESSSPSSVRKVVVHLRATGGAPILKQSKFKIPGTDKFAKVIDFLRRQLHSDSLVTKNTASPLLV' A
#
# COMPACT_ATOMS: atom_id res chain seq x y z
N MET A 1 19.44 -19.01 -27.86
CA MET A 1 19.07 -18.73 -26.46
C MET A 1 17.95 -17.71 -26.47
N ALA A 2 16.79 -18.08 -25.94
CA ALA A 2 15.56 -17.29 -26.06
C ALA A 2 15.66 -15.98 -25.27
N THR A 3 15.25 -14.91 -25.93
CA THR A 3 15.07 -13.56 -25.40
C THR A 3 13.93 -13.55 -24.38
N GLU A 4 14.22 -13.26 -23.12
CA GLU A 4 13.18 -12.92 -22.14
C GLU A 4 12.74 -11.48 -22.37
N SER A 5 11.84 -11.31 -23.34
CA SER A 5 11.06 -10.09 -23.54
C SER A 5 10.11 -9.92 -22.35
N SER A 6 10.58 -9.25 -21.29
CA SER A 6 9.72 -8.74 -20.21
C SER A 6 8.81 -7.66 -20.80
N SER A 7 7.64 -8.09 -21.27
CA SER A 7 6.62 -7.20 -21.79
C SER A 7 6.16 -6.25 -20.67
N PRO A 8 6.08 -4.92 -20.91
CA PRO A 8 5.63 -3.95 -19.90
C PRO A 8 4.12 -4.09 -19.55
N SER A 9 3.47 -5.17 -19.96
CA SER A 9 2.01 -5.38 -19.95
C SER A 9 1.46 -6.00 -18.66
N SER A 10 2.27 -6.26 -17.62
CA SER A 10 1.71 -6.79 -16.37
C SER A 10 2.49 -6.44 -15.11
N VAL A 11 2.83 -5.16 -14.93
CA VAL A 11 3.11 -4.68 -13.56
C VAL A 11 1.79 -4.74 -12.81
N ARG A 12 1.50 -5.87 -12.15
CA ARG A 12 0.26 -6.10 -11.39
C ARG A 12 0.12 -4.97 -10.37
N LYS A 13 -0.83 -4.06 -10.57
CA LYS A 13 -1.05 -2.93 -9.67
C LYS A 13 -1.90 -3.40 -8.50
N VAL A 14 -1.39 -3.22 -7.29
CA VAL A 14 -2.11 -3.51 -6.05
C VAL A 14 -2.81 -2.22 -5.61
N VAL A 15 -4.11 -2.33 -5.34
CA VAL A 15 -4.86 -1.24 -4.71
C VAL A 15 -4.70 -1.40 -3.19
N VAL A 16 -4.11 -0.41 -2.55
CA VAL A 16 -3.98 -0.36 -1.10
C VAL A 16 -5.03 0.59 -0.55
N HIS A 17 -5.77 0.14 0.45
CA HIS A 17 -6.76 0.94 1.16
C HIS A 17 -6.32 1.10 2.60
N LEU A 18 -5.99 2.33 2.98
CA LEU A 18 -5.57 2.70 4.33
C LEU A 18 -6.80 3.11 5.13
N ARG A 19 -6.94 2.53 6.32
CA ARG A 19 -8.01 2.87 7.25
C ARG A 19 -7.38 3.44 8.52
N ALA A 20 -7.69 4.70 8.83
CA ALA A 20 -7.37 5.25 10.14
C ALA A 20 -8.18 4.52 11.20
N THR A 21 -7.51 4.06 12.26
CA THR A 21 -8.10 3.29 13.35
C THR A 21 -7.59 3.89 14.67
N GLY A 22 -8.39 3.87 15.74
CA GLY A 22 -7.97 4.37 17.06
C GLY A 22 -7.90 5.90 17.18
N GLY A 23 -8.77 6.63 16.46
CA GLY A 23 -8.79 8.12 16.51
C GLY A 23 -7.63 8.79 15.77
N ALA A 24 -6.81 8.03 15.03
CA ALA A 24 -5.76 8.57 14.19
C ALA A 24 -6.33 9.48 13.08
N PRO A 25 -5.56 10.49 12.62
CA PRO A 25 -6.00 11.38 11.54
C PRO A 25 -6.38 10.59 10.28
N ILE A 26 -7.56 10.88 9.72
CA ILE A 26 -8.00 10.29 8.46
C ILE A 26 -7.20 10.92 7.32
N LEU A 27 -6.54 10.07 6.52
CA LEU A 27 -5.86 10.49 5.32
C LEU A 27 -6.87 10.99 4.29
N LYS A 28 -6.62 12.17 3.73
CA LYS A 28 -7.46 12.77 2.68
C LYS A 28 -7.54 11.90 1.42
N GLN A 29 -6.51 11.08 1.17
CA GLN A 29 -6.48 10.08 0.12
C GLN A 29 -6.10 8.71 0.71
N SER A 30 -7.10 7.93 1.09
CA SER A 30 -6.94 6.61 1.72
C SER A 30 -6.67 5.48 0.74
N LYS A 31 -6.88 5.69 -0.56
CA LYS A 31 -6.86 4.64 -1.58
C LYS A 31 -5.86 4.99 -2.67
N PHE A 32 -4.88 4.13 -2.90
CA PHE A 32 -3.86 4.35 -3.91
C PHE A 32 -3.46 3.05 -4.59
N LYS A 33 -2.87 3.17 -5.78
CA LYS A 33 -2.41 2.04 -6.59
C LYS A 33 -0.89 2.05 -6.57
N ILE A 34 -0.30 0.95 -6.12
CA ILE A 34 1.15 0.73 -6.20
C ILE A 34 1.46 -0.43 -7.14
N PRO A 35 2.61 -0.42 -7.81
CA PRO A 35 3.19 -1.61 -8.42
C PRO A 35 3.26 -2.75 -7.40
N GLY A 36 2.86 -3.96 -7.77
CA GLY A 36 3.02 -5.16 -6.92
C GLY A 36 4.48 -5.57 -6.71
N THR A 37 5.41 -4.95 -7.45
CA THR A 37 6.85 -5.07 -7.26
C THR A 37 7.39 -4.11 -6.19
N ASP A 38 6.61 -3.11 -5.76
CA ASP A 38 7.03 -2.17 -4.73
C ASP A 38 6.90 -2.78 -3.33
N LYS A 39 7.94 -2.54 -2.51
CA LYS A 39 7.94 -2.98 -1.11
C LYS A 39 6.93 -2.18 -0.29
N PHE A 40 6.26 -2.86 0.63
CA PHE A 40 5.32 -2.24 1.57
C PHE A 40 5.95 -1.13 2.44
N ALA A 41 7.27 -1.14 2.62
CA ALA A 41 8.03 -0.07 3.27
C ALA A 41 7.70 1.32 2.68
N LYS A 42 7.51 1.43 1.36
CA LYS A 42 7.12 2.71 0.71
C LYS A 42 5.77 3.23 1.21
N VAL A 43 4.83 2.35 1.53
CA VAL A 43 3.52 2.72 2.10
C VAL A 43 3.70 3.27 3.51
N ILE A 44 4.58 2.67 4.30
CA ILE A 44 4.89 3.13 5.66
C ILE A 44 5.58 4.49 5.63
N ASP A 45 6.57 4.68 4.75
CA ASP A 45 7.25 5.97 4.57
C ASP A 45 6.28 7.06 4.10
N PHE A 46 5.34 6.72 3.22
CA PHE A 46 4.29 7.63 2.79
C PHE A 46 3.39 8.05 3.96
N LEU A 47 2.96 7.10 4.79
CA LEU A 47 2.17 7.36 5.98
C LEU A 47 2.89 8.29 6.96
N ARG A 48 4.19 8.06 7.21
CA ARG A 48 5.01 8.91 8.11
C ARG A 48 5.05 10.36 7.62
N ARG A 49 5.23 10.56 6.31
CA ARG A 49 5.27 11.90 5.68
C ARG A 49 3.91 12.60 5.72
N GLN A 50 2.82 11.86 5.51
CA GLN A 50 1.47 12.45 5.48
C GLN A 50 0.93 12.79 6.87
N LEU A 51 1.29 12.01 7.89
CA LEU A 51 0.77 12.17 9.26
C LEU A 51 1.69 13.00 10.15
N HIS A 52 2.89 13.40 9.67
CA HIS A 52 3.95 14.05 10.46
C HIS A 52 4.14 13.40 11.83
N SER A 53 4.03 12.07 11.89
CA SER A 53 3.99 11.31 13.14
C SER A 53 5.09 10.27 13.12
N ASP A 54 5.98 10.31 14.12
CA ASP A 54 7.10 9.36 14.26
C ASP A 54 6.64 7.99 14.78
N SER A 55 5.48 7.91 15.44
CA SER A 55 4.90 6.68 15.97
C SER A 55 3.66 6.27 15.20
N LEU A 56 3.80 5.30 14.29
CA LEU A 56 2.70 4.73 13.51
C LEU A 56 2.67 3.21 13.67
N VAL A 57 1.51 2.66 14.04
CA VAL A 57 1.26 1.23 14.12
C VAL A 57 0.42 0.81 12.92
N THR A 58 1.01 0.06 11.97
CA THR A 58 0.32 -0.46 10.79
C THR A 58 -0.04 -1.93 10.98
N LYS A 59 -1.33 -2.26 10.93
CA LYS A 59 -1.80 -3.65 10.97
C LYS A 59 -2.17 -4.10 9.55
N ASN A 60 -1.41 -5.03 8.98
CA ASN A 60 -1.81 -5.69 7.74
C ASN A 60 -2.97 -6.64 8.06
N THR A 61 -4.18 -6.25 7.66
CA THR A 61 -5.37 -7.09 7.84
C THR A 61 -5.79 -7.53 6.45
N ALA A 62 -5.54 -8.81 6.12
CA ALA A 62 -6.20 -9.43 4.98
C ALA A 62 -7.68 -9.56 5.36
N SER A 63 -8.55 -8.79 4.70
CA SER A 63 -10.00 -8.89 4.91
C SER A 63 -10.41 -10.36 4.75
N PRO A 64 -10.89 -11.04 5.82
CA PRO A 64 -11.59 -12.29 5.63
C PRO A 64 -12.91 -11.90 4.98
N LEU A 65 -13.06 -12.23 3.71
CA LEU A 65 -14.35 -12.16 3.04
C LEU A 65 -15.28 -13.06 3.84
N LEU A 66 -16.24 -12.47 4.55
CA LEU A 66 -17.31 -13.19 5.24
C LEU A 66 -18.10 -13.93 4.13
N VAL A 67 -17.94 -15.25 4.07
CA VAL A 67 -18.88 -16.17 3.42
C VAL A 67 -20.16 -16.22 4.24
#